data_AF-A0A7R9LTR5-F1
#
_entry.id   AF-A0A7R9LTR5-F1
#
_cell.length_a   1.000
_cell.length_b   1.000
_cell.length_c   1.000
_cell.angle_alpha   90.00
_cell.angle_beta   90.00
_cell.angle_gamma   90.00
#
_symmetry.space_group_name_H-M   'P 1'
#
loop_
_entity.id
_entity.type
_entity.pdbx_description
1 polymer ?
#
loop_
_entity_poly.entity_id
_entity_poly.type
_entity_poly.pdbx_seq_one_letter_code
_entity_poly.pdbx_strand_id
1 'polypeptide(L)'
;MEEFFSNLYQVNLITAGISLACILFIILVQQVLQPYLRRKFKIKIPVPSDIAIVVIITLISWLLSLNDKHMVAIVGDVPNGLPSPKLPTVKLFSLLIWDSIMISIVSYVVSASMAKTFANKNRYKINPNQELLAMSVANVFGSFFS
;
A
#
# COMPACT_ATOMS: atom_id res chain seq x y z
N MET A 1 -16.58 -16.38 -7.95
CA MET A 1 -17.67 -15.52 -7.42
C MET A 1 -18.58 -16.30 -6.47
N GLU A 2 -18.91 -17.57 -6.74
CA GLU A 2 -19.74 -18.38 -5.83
C GLU A 2 -19.14 -18.55 -4.42
N GLU A 3 -17.81 -18.73 -4.31
CA GLU A 3 -17.11 -18.78 -3.02
C GLU A 3 -17.18 -17.48 -2.20
N PHE A 4 -17.37 -16.33 -2.85
CA PHE A 4 -17.55 -15.05 -2.15
C PHE A 4 -18.93 -15.01 -1.50
N PHE A 5 -19.97 -15.41 -2.25
CA PHE A 5 -21.36 -15.40 -1.78
C PHE A 5 -21.60 -16.45 -0.68
N SER A 6 -20.93 -17.61 -0.74
CA SER A 6 -21.03 -18.63 0.31
C SER A 6 -20.36 -18.21 1.62
N ASN A 7 -19.28 -17.41 1.55
CA ASN A 7 -18.55 -16.92 2.71
C ASN A 7 -19.14 -15.64 3.34
N LEU A 8 -20.18 -15.03 2.75
CA LEU A 8 -20.85 -13.85 3.32
C LEU A 8 -21.41 -14.12 4.74
N TYR A 9 -21.74 -15.37 5.04
CA TYR A 9 -22.24 -15.76 6.35
C TYR A 9 -21.16 -15.73 7.45
N GLN A 10 -19.87 -15.86 7.09
CA GLN A 10 -18.75 -15.83 8.04
C GLN A 10 -18.18 -14.41 8.25
N VAL A 11 -18.86 -13.38 7.74
CA VAL A 11 -18.38 -12.00 7.84
C VAL A 11 -18.45 -11.52 9.29
N ASN A 12 -17.29 -11.10 9.80
CA ASN A 12 -17.21 -10.38 11.06
C ASN A 12 -17.69 -8.93 10.86
N LEU A 13 -18.89 -8.63 11.37
CA LEU A 13 -19.51 -7.31 11.25
C LEU A 13 -18.66 -6.19 11.85
N ILE A 14 -17.83 -6.49 12.85
CA ILE A 14 -16.98 -5.51 13.52
C ILE A 14 -15.84 -5.10 12.59
N THR A 15 -15.18 -6.06 11.93
CA THR A 15 -14.14 -5.77 10.93
C THR A 15 -14.69 -4.94 9.77
N ALA A 16 -15.91 -5.26 9.31
CA ALA A 16 -16.60 -4.48 8.27
C ALA A 16 -16.94 -3.05 8.73
N GLY A 17 -17.42 -2.89 9.97
CA GLY A 17 -17.70 -1.59 10.56
C GLY A 17 -16.43 -0.74 10.72
N ILE A 18 -15.33 -1.35 11.17
CA ILE A 18 -14.03 -0.68 11.29
C ILE A 18 -13.53 -0.24 9.91
N SER A 19 -13.55 -1.12 8.90
CA SER A 19 -13.06 -0.76 7.56
C SER A 19 -13.88 0.37 6.92
N LEU A 20 -15.20 0.36 7.10
CA LEU A 20 -16.08 1.44 6.65
C LEU A 20 -15.80 2.75 7.41
N ALA A 21 -15.61 2.69 8.72
CA ALA A 21 -15.23 3.85 9.53
C ALA A 21 -13.86 4.42 9.12
N CYS A 22 -12.88 3.57 8.77
CA CYS A 22 -11.58 4.01 8.26
C CYS A 22 -11.72 4.81 6.96
N ILE A 23 -12.50 4.28 6.01
CA ILE A 23 -12.73 4.94 4.72
C ILE A 23 -13.41 6.29 4.93
N LEU A 24 -14.47 6.33 5.75
CA LEU A 24 -15.17 7.57 6.09
C LEU A 24 -14.25 8.57 6.77
N PHE A 25 -13.38 8.13 7.68
CA PHE A 25 -12.42 9.00 8.36
C PHE A 25 -11.42 9.60 7.37
N ILE A 26 -10.81 8.79 6.49
CA ILE A 26 -9.85 9.27 5.50
C ILE A 26 -10.53 10.29 4.57
N ILE A 27 -11.73 9.99 4.08
CA ILE A 27 -12.50 10.90 3.22
C ILE A 27 -12.82 12.19 3.96
N LEU A 28 -13.30 12.12 5.21
CA LEU A 28 -13.63 13.29 6.03
C LEU A 28 -12.41 14.19 6.24
N VAL A 29 -11.27 13.60 6.57
CA VAL A 29 -10.03 14.36 6.80
C VAL A 29 -9.57 15.02 5.50
N GLN A 30 -9.56 14.31 4.38
CA GLN A 30 -9.09 14.83 3.10
C GLN A 30 -10.04 15.87 2.48
N GLN A 31 -11.35 15.64 2.54
CA GLN A 31 -12.34 16.49 1.87
C GLN A 31 -12.84 17.66 2.73
N VAL A 32 -12.84 17.55 4.06
CA VAL A 32 -13.40 18.57 4.95
C VAL A 32 -12.31 19.23 5.79
N LEU A 33 -11.55 18.43 6.53
CA LEU A 33 -10.58 18.96 7.50
C LEU A 33 -9.41 19.67 6.80
N GLN A 34 -8.80 19.05 5.78
CA GLN A 34 -7.69 19.66 5.04
C GLN A 34 -8.05 21.01 4.39
N PRO A 35 -9.16 21.17 3.63
CA PRO A 35 -9.52 22.48 3.09
C PRO A 35 -9.92 23.47 4.17
N TYR A 36 -10.53 23.04 5.27
CA TYR A 36 -10.83 23.91 6.41
C TYR A 36 -9.55 24.45 7.05
N LEU A 37 -8.56 23.59 7.34
CA LEU A 37 -7.26 24.00 7.88
C LEU A 37 -6.50 24.91 6.92
N ARG A 38 -6.51 24.60 5.62
CA ARG A 38 -5.88 25.44 4.58
C ARG A 38 -6.50 26.83 4.52
N ARG A 39 -7.83 26.95 4.61
CA ARG A 39 -8.54 28.24 4.56
C ARG A 39 -8.35 29.04 5.86
N LYS A 40 -8.51 28.39 7.02
CA LYS A 40 -8.53 29.08 8.32
C LYS A 40 -7.14 29.36 8.89
N PHE A 41 -6.25 28.36 8.84
CA PHE A 41 -4.93 28.43 9.46
C PHE A 41 -3.80 28.64 8.44
N LYS A 42 -4.11 28.72 7.13
CA LYS A 42 -3.12 28.89 6.03
C LYS A 42 -1.98 27.87 6.03
N ILE A 43 -2.19 26.71 6.65
CA ILE A 43 -1.22 25.61 6.68
C ILE A 43 -1.16 25.00 5.29
N LYS A 44 -0.01 25.10 4.63
CA LYS A 44 0.21 24.56 3.26
C LYS A 44 0.60 23.09 3.23
N ILE A 45 0.99 22.53 4.37
CA ILE A 45 1.49 21.16 4.48
C ILE A 45 0.29 20.20 4.52
N PRO A 46 0.24 19.17 3.65
CA PRO A 46 -0.81 18.15 3.72
C PRO A 46 -0.68 17.34 5.02
N VAL A 47 -1.82 17.03 5.65
CA VAL A 47 -1.86 16.23 6.87
C VAL A 47 -1.68 14.75 6.49
N PRO A 48 -0.78 13.99 7.13
CA PRO A 48 -0.57 12.56 6.86
C PRO A 48 -1.69 11.72 7.50
N SER A 49 -2.90 11.80 6.93
CA SER A 49 -4.11 11.14 7.45
C SER A 49 -3.97 9.63 7.55
N ASP A 50 -3.28 9.00 6.60
CA ASP A 50 -3.12 7.55 6.50
C ASP A 50 -2.28 6.99 7.66
N ILE A 51 -1.23 7.70 8.06
CA ILE A 51 -0.42 7.30 9.22
C ILE A 51 -1.21 7.54 10.50
N ALA A 52 -1.92 8.67 10.60
CA ALA A 52 -2.72 8.99 11.79
C ALA A 52 -3.80 7.94 12.05
N ILE A 53 -4.54 7.51 11.03
CA ILE A 53 -5.60 6.51 11.19
C ILE A 53 -5.03 5.14 11.57
N VAL A 54 -3.89 4.72 11.00
CA VAL A 54 -3.21 3.48 11.40
C VAL A 54 -2.86 3.52 12.89
N VAL A 55 -2.24 4.60 13.36
CA VAL A 55 -1.89 4.76 14.79
C VAL A 55 -3.13 4.70 15.68
N ILE A 56 -4.20 5.43 15.32
CA ILE A 56 -5.45 5.45 16.10
C ILE A 56 -6.07 4.06 16.18
N ILE A 57 -6.16 3.33 15.06
CA ILE A 57 -6.76 2.00 15.02
C ILE A 57 -5.90 0.99 15.77
N THR A 58 -4.58 1.05 15.65
CA THR A 58 -3.67 0.21 16.42
C THR A 58 -3.84 0.43 17.92
N LEU A 59 -3.97 1.68 18.38
CA LEU A 59 -4.24 2.00 19.78
C LEU A 59 -5.61 1.48 20.24
N ILE A 60 -6.65 1.67 19.45
CA ILE A 60 -8.00 1.13 19.72
C ILE A 60 -7.96 -0.39 19.78
N SER A 61 -7.27 -1.03 18.83
CA SER A 61 -7.14 -2.49 18.77
C SER A 61 -6.46 -3.06 20.01
N TRP A 62 -5.42 -2.37 20.50
CA TRP A 62 -4.73 -2.72 21.74
C TRP A 62 -5.61 -2.53 22.98
N LEU A 63 -6.31 -1.38 23.09
CA LEU A 63 -7.16 -1.06 24.25
C LEU A 63 -8.38 -1.98 24.38
N LEU A 64 -8.99 -2.36 23.24
CA LEU A 64 -10.21 -3.19 23.22
C LEU A 64 -9.91 -4.69 23.09
N SER A 65 -8.65 -5.08 22.93
CA SER A 65 -8.22 -6.47 22.64
C SER A 65 -9.08 -7.09 21.54
N LEU A 66 -9.17 -6.41 20.39
CA LEU A 66 -10.09 -6.77 19.30
C LEU A 66 -9.85 -8.18 18.75
N ASN A 67 -8.61 -8.66 18.83
CA ASN A 67 -8.26 -10.03 18.44
C ASN A 67 -8.97 -11.06 19.34
N ASP A 68 -8.79 -10.96 20.65
CA ASP A 68 -9.25 -11.99 21.60
C ASP A 68 -10.77 -11.97 21.79
N LYS A 69 -11.38 -10.77 21.81
CA LYS A 69 -12.80 -10.61 22.14
C LYS A 69 -13.72 -10.67 20.94
N HIS A 70 -13.23 -10.24 19.78
CA HIS A 70 -14.07 -10.02 18.61
C HIS A 70 -13.58 -10.80 17.38
N MET A 71 -12.56 -11.66 17.51
CA MET A 71 -11.98 -12.44 16.40
C MET A 71 -11.64 -11.57 15.18
N VAL A 72 -11.14 -10.36 15.44
CA VAL A 72 -10.67 -9.46 14.38
C VAL A 72 -9.22 -9.85 14.06
N ALA A 73 -8.96 -10.21 12.81
CA ALA A 73 -7.61 -10.53 12.36
C ALA A 73 -6.70 -9.30 12.50
N ILE A 74 -5.60 -9.46 13.25
CA ILE A 74 -4.57 -8.44 13.45
C ILE A 74 -3.29 -8.83 12.71
N VAL A 75 -2.41 -7.84 12.48
CA VAL A 75 -1.13 -8.02 11.78
C VAL A 75 -0.18 -8.96 12.54
N GLY A 76 -0.27 -9.00 13.88
CA GLY A 76 0.60 -9.83 14.72
C GLY A 76 2.02 -9.28 14.84
N ASP A 77 2.99 -10.17 15.03
CA ASP A 77 4.39 -9.81 15.19
C ASP A 77 5.04 -9.45 13.85
N VAL A 78 5.70 -8.28 13.82
CA VAL A 78 6.51 -7.83 12.69
C VAL A 78 7.98 -8.03 13.04
N PRO A 79 8.76 -8.78 12.24
CA PRO A 79 10.17 -9.01 12.53
C PRO A 79 10.95 -7.69 12.54
N ASN A 80 11.80 -7.52 13.54
CA ASN A 80 12.63 -6.32 13.66
C ASN A 80 13.89 -6.44 12.79
N GLY A 81 14.20 -5.38 12.04
CA GLY A 81 15.43 -5.26 11.26
C GLY A 81 15.28 -5.64 9.78
N LEU A 82 16.40 -5.54 9.06
CA LEU A 82 16.46 -5.90 7.64
C LEU A 82 16.57 -7.43 7.49
N PRO A 83 15.79 -8.07 6.60
CA PRO A 83 15.99 -9.48 6.29
C PRO A 83 17.41 -9.70 5.74
N SER A 84 18.02 -10.81 6.12
CA SER A 84 19.34 -11.18 5.60
C SER A 84 19.25 -11.50 4.10
N PRO A 85 20.26 -11.12 3.30
CA PRO A 85 20.23 -11.38 1.87
C PRO A 85 20.20 -12.89 1.58
N LYS A 86 19.24 -13.33 0.76
CA LYS A 86 19.05 -14.72 0.33
C LYS A 86 18.96 -14.77 -1.19
N LEU A 87 19.42 -15.88 -1.77
CA LEU A 87 19.30 -16.11 -3.21
C LEU A 87 17.86 -16.53 -3.57
N PRO A 88 17.26 -15.95 -4.63
CA PRO A 88 15.93 -16.36 -5.07
C PRO A 88 15.93 -17.79 -5.63
N THR A 89 14.84 -18.53 -5.38
CA THR A 89 14.73 -19.94 -5.78
C THR A 89 14.49 -20.07 -7.28
N VAL A 90 15.45 -20.64 -8.01
CA VAL A 90 15.38 -20.83 -9.48
C VAL A 90 14.34 -21.87 -9.92
N LYS A 91 13.90 -22.77 -9.03
CA LYS A 91 12.92 -23.83 -9.36
C LYS A 91 11.55 -23.28 -9.76
N LEU A 92 11.18 -22.11 -9.24
CA LEU A 92 9.90 -21.45 -9.53
C LEU A 92 9.92 -20.62 -10.82
N PHE A 93 11.10 -20.40 -11.40
CA PHE A 93 11.28 -19.49 -12.53
C PHE A 93 10.46 -19.92 -13.75
N SER A 94 10.48 -21.21 -14.10
CA SER A 94 9.72 -21.74 -15.25
C SER A 94 8.21 -21.66 -15.06
N LEU A 95 7.73 -21.67 -13.81
CA LEU A 95 6.31 -21.57 -13.49
C LEU A 95 5.81 -20.12 -13.60
N LEU A 96 6.63 -19.16 -13.15
CA LEU A 96 6.23 -17.77 -12.96
C LEU A 96 6.64 -16.85 -14.10
N ILE A 97 7.37 -17.34 -15.11
CA ILE A 97 7.97 -16.49 -16.15
C ILE A 97 6.92 -15.65 -16.89
N TRP A 98 5.78 -16.24 -17.24
CA TRP A 98 4.73 -15.54 -17.97
C TRP A 98 4.04 -14.49 -17.11
N ASP A 99 3.69 -14.83 -15.87
CA ASP A 99 3.09 -13.88 -14.92
C ASP A 99 4.04 -12.72 -14.60
N SER A 100 5.33 -13.02 -14.45
CA SER A 100 6.38 -12.03 -14.16
C SER A 100 6.56 -11.04 -15.31
N ILE A 101 6.51 -11.50 -16.57
CA ILE A 101 6.58 -10.62 -17.74
C ILE A 101 5.37 -9.67 -17.74
N MET A 102 4.16 -10.19 -17.50
CA MET A 102 2.95 -9.35 -17.48
C MET A 102 3.02 -8.29 -16.38
N ILE A 103 3.39 -8.69 -15.15
CA ILE A 103 3.52 -7.77 -14.02
C ILE A 103 4.62 -6.74 -14.28
N SER A 104 5.76 -7.14 -14.85
CA SER A 104 6.86 -6.23 -15.18
C SER A 104 6.45 -5.16 -16.19
N ILE A 105 5.69 -5.52 -17.22
CA ILE A 105 5.19 -4.56 -18.21
C ILE A 105 4.25 -3.55 -17.56
N VAL A 106 3.26 -4.02 -16.79
CA VAL A 106 2.30 -3.16 -16.10
C VAL A 106 3.01 -2.23 -15.12
N SER A 107 3.94 -2.77 -14.33
CA SER A 107 4.72 -2.01 -13.35
C SER A 107 5.54 -0.90 -14.02
N TYR A 108 6.25 -1.22 -15.12
CA TYR A 108 7.01 -0.24 -15.89
C TYR A 108 6.11 0.84 -16.50
N VAL A 109 4.98 0.47 -17.11
CA VAL A 109 4.06 1.42 -17.73
C VAL A 109 3.48 2.42 -16.72
N VAL A 110 3.10 1.94 -15.52
CA VAL A 110 2.59 2.81 -14.44
C VAL A 110 3.69 3.78 -13.98
N SER A 111 4.90 3.27 -13.72
CA SER A 111 6.04 4.09 -13.30
C SER A 111 6.41 5.14 -14.36
N ALA A 112 6.55 4.73 -15.62
CA ALA A 112 6.89 5.61 -16.73
C ALA A 112 5.80 6.66 -17.00
N SER A 113 4.53 6.34 -16.80
CA SER A 113 3.41 7.29 -16.91
C SER A 113 3.48 8.37 -15.82
N MET A 114 3.76 7.99 -14.58
CA MET A 114 3.99 8.93 -13.50
C MET A 114 5.22 9.80 -13.77
N ALA A 115 6.35 9.19 -14.16
CA ALA A 115 7.57 9.89 -14.50
C ALA A 115 7.31 10.94 -15.60
N LYS A 116 6.64 10.56 -16.70
CA LYS A 116 6.26 11.48 -17.79
C LYS A 116 5.38 12.63 -17.32
N THR A 117 4.47 12.37 -16.38
CA THR A 117 3.61 13.42 -15.79
C THR A 117 4.45 14.44 -15.01
N PHE A 118 5.42 13.97 -14.22
CA PHE A 118 6.36 14.85 -13.50
C PHE A 118 7.29 15.61 -14.45
N ALA A 119 7.79 14.95 -15.50
CA ALA A 119 8.62 15.58 -16.53
C ALA A 119 7.89 16.70 -17.27
N ASN A 120 6.63 16.48 -17.64
CA ASN A 120 5.80 17.51 -18.27
C ASN A 120 5.55 18.68 -17.32
N LYS A 121 5.29 18.41 -16.04
CA LYS A 121 5.05 19.46 -15.03
C LYS A 121 6.30 20.29 -14.75
N ASN A 122 7.47 19.66 -14.70
CA ASN A 122 8.74 20.29 -14.34
C ASN A 122 9.64 20.61 -15.55
N ARG A 123 9.16 20.40 -16.77
CA ARG A 123 9.82 20.70 -18.05
C ARG A 123 11.23 20.08 -18.22
N TYR A 124 11.39 18.82 -17.82
CA TYR A 124 12.62 18.05 -18.11
C TYR A 124 12.33 16.88 -19.06
N LYS A 125 13.38 16.29 -19.63
CA LYS A 125 13.29 15.11 -20.50
C LYS A 125 13.56 13.84 -19.70
N ILE A 126 12.82 12.78 -20.02
CA ILE A 126 13.04 11.44 -19.47
C ILE A 126 13.69 10.58 -20.54
N ASN A 127 14.62 9.72 -20.12
CA ASN A 127 15.17 8.65 -20.92
C ASN A 127 14.51 7.31 -20.53
N PRO A 128 13.58 6.77 -21.34
CA PRO A 128 12.86 5.54 -21.01
C PRO A 128 13.78 4.33 -20.75
N ASN A 129 14.89 4.23 -21.48
CA ASN A 129 15.84 3.12 -21.30
C ASN A 129 16.52 3.17 -19.93
N GLN A 130 16.82 4.37 -19.44
CA GLN A 130 17.43 4.56 -18.12
C GLN A 130 16.43 4.27 -17.00
N GLU A 131 15.17 4.71 -17.15
CA GLU A 131 14.09 4.40 -16.20
C GLU A 131 13.86 2.87 -16.11
N LEU A 132 13.80 2.20 -17.26
CA LEU A 132 13.63 0.74 -17.32
C LEU A 132 14.79 0.01 -16.64
N LEU A 133 16.03 0.41 -16.93
CA LEU A 133 17.22 -0.18 -16.31
C LEU A 133 17.25 0.06 -14.80
N ALA A 134 16.98 1.29 -14.34
CA ALA A 134 16.95 1.63 -12.92
C ALA A 134 15.92 0.78 -12.16
N MET A 135 14.71 0.67 -12.72
CA MET A 135 13.63 -0.13 -12.14
C MET A 135 13.98 -1.61 -12.08
N SER A 136 14.58 -2.15 -13.14
CA SER A 136 14.97 -3.56 -13.22
C SER A 136 16.06 -3.89 -12.22
N VAL A 137 17.10 -3.06 -12.13
CA VAL A 137 18.20 -3.23 -11.17
C VAL A 137 17.68 -3.13 -9.73
N ALA A 138 16.79 -2.17 -9.44
CA ALA A 138 16.19 -2.04 -8.11
C ALA A 138 15.36 -3.27 -7.71
N ASN A 139 14.56 -3.81 -8.62
CA ASN A 139 13.76 -5.02 -8.37
C ASN A 139 14.64 -6.27 -8.19
N VAL A 140 15.67 -6.44 -9.02
CA VAL A 140 16.63 -7.55 -8.88
C VAL A 140 17.36 -7.44 -7.54
N PHE A 141 17.87 -6.26 -7.19
CA PHE A 141 18.54 -6.03 -5.91
C PHE A 141 17.60 -6.28 -4.71
N GLY A 142 16.36 -5.79 -4.79
CA GLY A 142 15.34 -5.99 -3.75
C GLY A 142 14.96 -7.46 -3.55
N SER A 143 15.01 -8.28 -4.62
CA SER A 143 14.67 -9.70 -4.55
C SER A 143 15.57 -10.52 -3.60
N PHE A 144 16.76 -10.02 -3.26
CA PHE A 144 17.64 -10.68 -2.31
C PHE A 144 17.22 -10.44 -0.86
N PHE A 145 16.38 -9.45 -0.56
CA PHE A 145 16.02 -9.03 0.81
C PHE A 145 14.59 -9.47 1.19
N SER A 146 14.23 -10.73 0.93
CA SER A 146 12.90 -11.28 1.23
C SER A 146 12.90 -12.45 2.22
#